data_AF-A0A958IAI6-F1
#
_entry.id   AF-A0A958IAI6-F1
#
_cell.length_a   1.000
_cell.length_b   1.000
_cell.length_c   1.000
_cell.angle_alpha   90.00
_cell.angle_beta   90.00
_cell.angle_gamma   90.00
#
_symmetry.space_group_name_H-M   'P 1'
#
loop_
_entity.id
_entity.type
_entity.pdbx_description
1 polymer ?
#
loop_
_entity_poly.entity_id
_entity_poly.type
_entity_poly.pdbx_seq_one_letter_code
_entity_poly.pdbx_strand_id
1 'polypeptide(L)'
;MKTALFLLFMLSFTVRPQTVETVFFSDSDRDDYYDPSWGFVEAPGELNLIEPGPKVAVETGEAFSGKNSLKLIWRSVPCRSWGVAIARQGWSGADLSEMDTLNIMLFSPAPMAPDDLPRVYLEDLNNLKTGKVRLGHFVESVPVGQWFPVKIAMAQFSEQRRQADLARIKTVFFGRNFSDKGPRTLLIDEVRFTGPPPPPGRKNVVVLGSSTAAGTGPQDYRNAWVNRFRDYAHGGDSSLHVVNLAIGGFTSYDIMPG
;
A
#
# COMPACT_ATOMS: atom_id res chain seq x y z
N MET A 1 9.97 -67.01 0.80
CA MET A 1 9.18 -65.87 1.33
C MET A 1 9.77 -64.58 0.77
N LYS A 2 9.00 -63.81 -0.02
CA LYS A 2 9.44 -62.53 -0.60
C LYS A 2 8.96 -61.41 0.33
N THR A 3 9.89 -60.74 1.01
CA THR A 3 9.59 -59.61 1.88
C THR A 3 9.36 -58.38 1.01
N ALA A 4 8.11 -57.92 0.90
CA ALA A 4 7.78 -56.67 0.23
C ALA A 4 8.08 -55.50 1.18
N LEU A 5 9.01 -54.63 0.80
CA LEU A 5 9.32 -53.40 1.51
C LEU A 5 8.29 -52.34 1.12
N PHE A 6 7.40 -51.99 2.05
CA PHE A 6 6.42 -50.93 1.87
C PHE A 6 7.09 -49.59 2.21
N LEU A 7 7.43 -48.80 1.19
CA LEU A 7 7.95 -47.44 1.38
C LEU A 7 6.76 -46.51 1.70
N LEU A 8 6.67 -46.06 2.94
CA LEU A 8 5.69 -45.05 3.37
C LEU A 8 6.21 -43.66 2.98
N PHE A 9 5.68 -43.08 1.90
CA PHE A 9 5.91 -41.67 1.57
C PHE A 9 5.13 -40.80 2.55
N MET A 10 5.79 -40.24 3.56
CA MET A 10 5.21 -39.13 4.33
C MET A 10 5.22 -37.87 3.46
N LEU A 11 4.06 -37.46 2.96
CA LEU A 11 3.88 -36.11 2.45
C LEU A 11 3.84 -35.14 3.63
N SER A 12 4.97 -34.47 3.88
CA SER A 12 5.05 -33.34 4.79
C SER A 12 4.34 -32.14 4.13
N PHE A 13 3.07 -31.90 4.48
CA PHE A 13 2.43 -30.63 4.13
C PHE A 13 2.94 -29.55 5.08
N THR A 14 3.94 -28.78 4.66
CA THR A 14 4.26 -27.50 5.31
C THR A 14 3.09 -26.55 5.11
N VAL A 15 2.28 -26.40 6.16
CA VAL A 15 1.31 -25.30 6.25
C VAL A 15 2.12 -24.01 6.31
N ARG A 16 2.12 -23.23 5.23
CA ARG A 16 2.71 -21.88 5.26
C ARG A 16 1.80 -21.02 6.15
N PRO A 17 2.34 -20.30 7.13
CA PRO A 17 1.54 -19.37 7.91
C PRO A 17 0.90 -18.34 6.96
N GLN A 18 -0.40 -18.12 7.14
CA GLN A 18 -1.17 -17.16 6.34
C GLN A 18 -0.73 -15.75 6.72
N THR A 19 -0.12 -15.03 5.78
CA THR A 19 0.24 -13.62 5.95
C THR A 19 -1.02 -12.76 5.94
N VAL A 20 -1.03 -11.70 6.75
CA VAL A 20 -2.06 -10.66 6.63
C VAL A 20 -1.66 -9.74 5.49
N GLU A 21 -2.64 -9.33 4.68
CA GLU A 21 -2.39 -8.44 3.54
C GLU A 21 -3.27 -7.20 3.59
N THR A 22 -2.73 -6.09 3.10
CA THR A 22 -3.49 -4.87 2.78
C THR A 22 -3.14 -4.43 1.37
N VAL A 23 -4.14 -4.46 0.49
CA VAL A 23 -3.98 -4.16 -0.94
C VAL A 23 -4.34 -2.70 -1.20
N PHE A 24 -3.44 -1.99 -1.89
CA PHE A 24 -3.67 -0.65 -2.43
C PHE A 24 -3.93 -0.68 -3.94
N PHE A 25 -3.33 -1.62 -4.66
CA PHE A 25 -3.64 -1.91 -6.05
C PHE A 25 -3.38 -3.38 -6.37
N SER A 26 -4.25 -3.97 -7.18
CA SER A 26 -4.09 -5.29 -7.80
C SER A 26 -4.84 -5.41 -9.12
N ASP A 27 -5.90 -4.63 -9.31
CA ASP A 27 -6.64 -4.53 -10.56
C ASP A 27 -7.47 -3.23 -10.55
N SER A 28 -7.71 -2.67 -11.73
CA SER A 28 -8.71 -1.64 -11.97
C SER A 28 -9.99 -2.26 -12.50
N ASP A 29 -11.15 -1.74 -12.09
CA ASP A 29 -12.44 -2.09 -12.67
C ASP A 29 -12.68 -1.41 -14.04
N ARG A 30 -11.72 -0.59 -14.49
CA ARG A 30 -11.73 0.14 -15.76
C ARG A 30 -10.47 -0.14 -16.57
N ASP A 31 -10.61 -0.02 -17.88
CA ASP A 31 -9.52 -0.28 -18.84
C ASP A 31 -8.68 0.98 -19.16
N ASP A 32 -9.08 2.17 -18.67
CA ASP A 32 -8.46 3.46 -19.00
C ASP A 32 -7.65 4.07 -17.85
N TYR A 33 -8.19 4.07 -16.64
CA TYR A 33 -7.53 4.63 -15.45
C TYR A 33 -7.96 3.93 -14.16
N TYR A 34 -7.17 4.10 -13.10
CA TYR A 34 -7.49 3.59 -11.76
C TYR A 34 -8.21 4.67 -10.95
N ASP A 35 -9.48 4.45 -10.59
CA ASP A 35 -10.31 5.50 -9.97
C ASP A 35 -9.81 6.01 -8.59
N PRO A 36 -9.41 5.16 -7.62
CA PRO A 36 -8.85 5.61 -6.36
C PRO A 36 -7.35 5.95 -6.52
N SER A 37 -7.07 6.79 -7.52
CA SER A 37 -5.78 7.42 -7.73
C SER A 37 -5.93 8.91 -7.95
N TRP A 38 -4.81 9.61 -7.87
CA TRP A 38 -4.69 11.03 -8.23
C TRP A 38 -3.23 11.34 -8.55
N GLY A 39 -2.95 12.34 -9.38
CA GLY A 39 -1.58 12.73 -9.67
C GLY A 39 -1.41 14.22 -9.95
N PHE A 40 -0.15 14.63 -9.98
CA PHE A 40 0.25 15.97 -10.39
C PHE A 40 1.61 15.95 -11.05
N VAL A 41 1.87 16.97 -11.87
CA VAL A 41 3.17 17.24 -12.47
C VAL A 41 3.38 18.74 -12.62
N GLU A 42 4.58 19.22 -12.30
CA GLU A 42 4.98 20.61 -12.47
C GLU A 42 5.70 20.80 -13.80
N ALA A 43 5.21 21.73 -14.63
CA ALA A 43 5.83 22.06 -15.91
C ALA A 43 7.27 22.62 -15.74
N PRO A 44 8.22 22.31 -16.65
CA PRO A 44 8.05 21.59 -17.91
C PRO A 44 8.22 20.05 -17.81
N GLY A 45 8.01 19.47 -16.62
CA GLY A 45 7.91 18.03 -16.44
C GLY A 45 6.67 17.45 -17.11
N GLU A 46 6.69 16.15 -17.37
CA GLU A 46 5.58 15.42 -17.98
C GLU A 46 5.22 14.18 -17.15
N LEU A 47 3.93 13.87 -17.10
CA LEU A 47 3.35 12.68 -16.49
C LEU A 47 2.03 12.36 -17.20
N ASN A 48 1.82 11.11 -17.61
CA ASN A 48 0.59 10.66 -18.27
C ASN A 48 -0.57 10.51 -17.26
N LEU A 49 -1.31 11.59 -17.04
CA LEU A 49 -2.52 11.58 -16.21
C LEU A 49 -3.76 11.62 -17.10
N ILE A 50 -4.80 10.90 -16.69
CA ILE A 50 -6.09 10.84 -17.37
C ILE A 50 -7.05 11.84 -16.73
N GLU A 51 -7.61 12.73 -17.53
CA GLU A 51 -8.63 13.69 -17.09
C GLU A 51 -10.05 13.12 -17.28
N PRO A 52 -11.05 13.55 -16.49
CA PRO A 52 -10.95 14.54 -15.40
C PRO A 52 -10.42 13.95 -14.08
N GLY A 53 -9.74 14.77 -13.27
CA GLY A 53 -9.40 14.40 -11.88
C GLY A 53 -8.02 13.75 -11.75
N PRO A 54 -7.04 14.27 -12.48
CA PRO A 54 -5.82 13.63 -12.99
C PRO A 54 -5.53 12.24 -12.41
N LYS A 55 -5.99 11.20 -13.09
CA LYS A 55 -5.92 9.79 -12.67
C LYS A 55 -4.72 9.07 -13.27
N VAL A 56 -4.25 8.03 -12.59
CA VAL A 56 -3.19 7.15 -13.10
C VAL A 56 -3.76 6.26 -14.18
N ALA A 57 -3.14 6.26 -15.36
CA ALA A 57 -3.53 5.42 -16.48
C ALA A 57 -3.35 3.92 -16.17
N VAL A 58 -4.13 3.10 -16.87
CA VAL A 58 -4.09 1.63 -16.77
C VAL A 58 -3.57 1.03 -18.08
N GLU A 59 -2.88 -0.11 -17.99
CA GLU A 59 -2.41 -0.94 -19.11
C GLU A 59 -3.10 -2.30 -19.06
N THR A 60 -3.74 -2.71 -20.15
CA THR A 60 -4.49 -3.97 -20.24
C THR A 60 -3.75 -5.06 -21.01
N GLY A 61 -2.67 -4.72 -21.73
CA GLY A 61 -1.87 -5.68 -22.49
C GLY A 61 -0.77 -6.38 -21.68
N GLU A 62 -0.40 -5.83 -20.53
CA GLU A 62 0.69 -6.33 -19.68
C GLU A 62 0.33 -6.12 -18.21
N ALA A 63 0.12 -7.23 -17.49
CA ALA A 63 -0.22 -7.27 -16.07
C ALA A 63 0.54 -8.42 -15.42
N PHE A 64 0.96 -8.25 -14.17
CA PHE A 64 1.58 -9.36 -13.43
C PHE A 64 0.50 -10.35 -13.01
N SER A 65 -0.63 -9.82 -12.57
CA SER A 65 -1.81 -10.59 -12.18
C SER A 65 -3.10 -9.86 -12.55
N GLY A 66 -4.21 -10.58 -12.62
CA GLY A 66 -5.50 -9.97 -12.93
C GLY A 66 -5.59 -9.49 -14.39
N LYS A 67 -6.32 -8.41 -14.62
CA LYS A 67 -6.64 -7.90 -15.96
C LYS A 67 -5.71 -6.79 -16.44
N ASN A 68 -5.15 -6.00 -15.52
CA ASN A 68 -4.45 -4.78 -15.87
C ASN A 68 -3.42 -4.34 -14.82
N SER A 69 -2.53 -3.43 -15.21
CA SER A 69 -1.54 -2.81 -14.33
C SER A 69 -1.58 -1.28 -14.43
N LEU A 70 -0.99 -0.59 -13.46
CA LEU A 70 -0.86 0.87 -13.51
C LEU A 70 0.27 1.28 -14.45
N LYS A 71 0.04 2.28 -15.30
CA LYS A 71 1.01 2.76 -16.29
C LYS A 71 1.50 4.16 -15.99
N LEU A 72 2.78 4.28 -15.64
CA LEU A 72 3.46 5.56 -15.47
C LEU A 72 4.38 5.81 -16.67
N ILE A 73 4.17 6.93 -17.33
CA ILE A 73 5.03 7.55 -18.32
C ILE A 73 5.38 8.95 -17.81
N TRP A 74 6.64 9.21 -17.54
CA TRP A 74 7.06 10.50 -17.00
C TRP A 74 8.36 11.00 -17.62
N ARG A 75 8.56 12.31 -17.52
CA ARG A 75 9.85 12.99 -17.72
C ARG A 75 10.12 13.91 -16.54
N SER A 76 11.16 13.59 -15.79
CA SER A 76 11.63 14.43 -14.68
C SER A 76 12.43 15.63 -15.22
N VAL A 77 12.32 16.76 -14.52
CA VAL A 77 13.09 17.98 -14.77
C VAL A 77 13.68 18.45 -13.44
N PRO A 78 14.91 19.02 -13.42
CA PRO A 78 15.49 19.58 -12.22
C PRO A 78 14.54 20.57 -11.53
N CYS A 79 14.51 20.53 -10.20
CA CYS A 79 13.71 21.43 -9.35
C CYS A 79 12.18 21.39 -9.55
N ARG A 80 11.64 20.53 -10.41
CA ARG A 80 10.20 20.29 -10.56
C ARG A 80 9.78 19.03 -9.82
N SER A 81 8.50 18.91 -9.50
CA SER A 81 7.96 17.72 -8.85
C SER A 81 6.85 17.09 -9.68
N TRP A 82 6.71 15.79 -9.52
CA TRP A 82 5.53 15.04 -9.90
C TRP A 82 5.25 14.00 -8.82
N GLY A 83 4.00 13.56 -8.73
CA GLY A 83 3.60 12.49 -7.84
C GLY A 83 2.31 11.84 -8.29
N VAL A 84 2.18 10.56 -7.98
CA VAL A 84 0.93 9.79 -8.12
C VAL A 84 0.59 9.15 -6.79
N ALA A 85 -0.67 9.29 -6.40
CA ALA A 85 -1.32 8.72 -5.25
C ALA A 85 -2.04 7.44 -5.69
N ILE A 86 -1.72 6.31 -5.07
CA ILE A 86 -2.47 5.05 -5.21
C ILE A 86 -3.17 4.80 -3.88
N ALA A 87 -4.51 4.83 -3.89
CA ALA A 87 -5.34 4.63 -2.72
C ALA A 87 -6.17 3.35 -2.85
N ARG A 88 -6.70 2.91 -1.72
CA ARG A 88 -7.68 1.83 -1.66
C ARG A 88 -9.04 2.33 -2.16
N GLN A 89 -9.88 1.41 -2.61
CA GLN A 89 -11.26 1.72 -2.94
C GLN A 89 -11.95 2.49 -1.79
N GLY A 90 -12.68 3.54 -2.17
CA GLY A 90 -13.32 4.46 -1.23
C GLY A 90 -12.38 5.39 -0.46
N TRP A 91 -11.09 5.49 -0.83
CA TRP A 91 -10.08 6.32 -0.14
C TRP A 91 -9.95 6.01 1.36
N SER A 92 -10.23 4.76 1.71
CA SER A 92 -10.25 4.32 3.09
C SER A 92 -8.85 4.16 3.67
N GLY A 93 -8.67 4.61 4.91
CA GLY A 93 -7.43 4.38 5.66
C GLY A 93 -7.24 2.90 5.97
N ALA A 94 -5.98 2.49 6.14
CA ALA A 94 -5.58 1.17 6.60
C ALA A 94 -4.60 1.29 7.77
N ASP A 95 -4.72 0.38 8.73
CA ASP A 95 -3.75 0.24 9.81
C ASP A 95 -2.57 -0.61 9.31
N LEU A 96 -1.44 0.05 9.09
CA LEU A 96 -0.20 -0.59 8.65
C LEU A 96 0.79 -0.79 9.80
N SER A 97 0.38 -0.55 11.05
CA SER A 97 1.28 -0.56 12.22
C SER A 97 1.86 -1.95 12.51
N GLU A 98 1.14 -3.00 12.11
CA GLU A 98 1.54 -4.41 12.29
C GLU A 98 2.07 -5.05 10.98
N MET A 99 2.28 -4.26 9.92
CA MET A 99 2.79 -4.79 8.64
C MET A 99 4.32 -4.79 8.61
N ASP A 100 4.90 -5.74 7.87
CA ASP A 100 6.36 -5.93 7.80
C ASP A 100 6.95 -5.38 6.50
N THR A 101 6.25 -5.56 5.37
CA THR A 101 6.82 -5.34 4.03
C THR A 101 5.80 -4.70 3.10
N LEU A 102 6.21 -3.65 2.39
CA LEU A 102 5.57 -3.20 1.15
C LEU A 102 6.14 -4.01 -0.02
N ASN A 103 5.27 -4.70 -0.72
CA ASN A 103 5.56 -5.45 -1.93
C ASN A 103 4.98 -4.69 -3.13
N ILE A 104 5.76 -4.60 -4.21
CA ILE A 104 5.37 -3.95 -5.46
C ILE A 104 5.95 -4.77 -6.61
N MET A 105 5.14 -5.06 -7.63
CA MET A 105 5.63 -5.62 -8.88
C MET A 105 5.91 -4.51 -9.87
N LEU A 106 7.12 -4.49 -10.42
CA LEU A 106 7.56 -3.51 -11.41
C LEU A 106 7.87 -4.17 -12.74
N PHE A 107 7.48 -3.55 -13.84
CA PHE A 107 7.88 -3.95 -15.18
C PHE A 107 8.32 -2.72 -15.96
N SER A 108 9.39 -2.84 -16.75
CA SER A 108 9.80 -1.79 -17.68
C SER A 108 10.05 -2.36 -19.07
N PRO A 109 9.48 -1.74 -20.13
CA PRO A 109 9.72 -2.15 -21.51
C PRO A 109 11.10 -1.70 -22.05
N ALA A 110 11.87 -0.95 -21.26
CA ALA A 110 13.18 -0.43 -21.63
C ALA A 110 14.15 -0.50 -20.43
N PRO A 111 15.47 -0.36 -20.64
CA PRO A 111 16.42 -0.35 -19.54
C PRO A 111 16.09 0.73 -18.51
N MET A 112 15.95 0.31 -17.25
CA MET A 112 15.62 1.18 -16.13
C MET A 112 16.71 1.09 -15.06
N ALA A 113 17.50 2.17 -14.92
CA ALA A 113 18.52 2.26 -13.89
C ALA A 113 17.90 2.57 -12.52
N PRO A 114 18.55 2.19 -11.40
CA PRO A 114 18.05 2.48 -10.05
C PRO A 114 17.73 3.96 -9.80
N ASP A 115 18.55 4.88 -10.32
CA ASP A 115 18.35 6.32 -10.15
C ASP A 115 17.18 6.88 -10.98
N ASP A 116 16.73 6.14 -12.00
CA ASP A 116 15.56 6.49 -12.80
C ASP A 116 14.26 6.09 -12.09
N LEU A 117 14.30 5.11 -11.18
CA LEU A 117 13.10 4.65 -10.49
C LEU A 117 12.51 5.73 -9.56
N PRO A 118 11.17 5.76 -9.42
CA PRO A 118 10.50 6.67 -8.50
C PRO A 118 10.92 6.51 -7.04
N ARG A 119 10.56 7.49 -6.23
CA ARG A 119 10.52 7.35 -4.78
C ARG A 119 9.14 6.93 -4.33
N VAL A 120 9.06 6.20 -3.22
CA VAL A 120 7.82 5.79 -2.57
C VAL A 120 7.68 6.39 -1.18
N TYR A 121 6.46 6.77 -0.79
CA TYR A 121 6.15 7.29 0.55
C TYR A 121 4.67 7.09 0.87
N LEU A 122 4.30 7.20 2.15
CA LEU A 122 2.94 6.98 2.61
C LEU A 122 2.29 8.30 3.02
N GLU A 123 0.97 8.39 2.85
CA GLU A 123 0.15 9.50 3.31
C GLU A 123 -0.99 8.99 4.20
N ASP A 124 -1.17 9.63 5.36
CA ASP A 124 -2.27 9.32 6.28
C ASP A 124 -3.56 10.08 5.97
N LEU A 125 -4.64 9.75 6.67
CA LEU A 125 -5.94 10.41 6.52
C LEU A 125 -5.93 11.92 6.78
N ASN A 126 -4.89 12.46 7.45
CA ASN A 126 -4.70 13.89 7.70
C ASN A 126 -3.80 14.58 6.65
N ASN A 127 -3.46 13.87 5.57
CA ASN A 127 -2.54 14.32 4.50
C ASN A 127 -1.07 14.46 4.93
N LEU A 128 -0.70 13.94 6.11
CA LEU A 128 0.67 13.94 6.59
C LEU A 128 1.43 12.78 5.94
N LYS A 129 2.68 13.06 5.55
CA LYS A 129 3.50 12.15 4.74
C LYS A 129 4.73 11.67 5.48
N THR A 130 5.11 10.42 5.22
CA THR A 130 6.41 9.87 5.65
C THR A 130 7.56 10.51 4.85
N GLY A 131 8.79 10.17 5.21
CA GLY A 131 9.96 10.34 4.34
C GLY A 131 9.81 9.58 3.03
N LYS A 132 10.56 10.02 2.01
CA LYS A 132 10.58 9.42 0.66
C LYS A 132 11.69 8.39 0.55
N VAL A 133 11.31 7.13 0.39
CA VAL A 133 12.20 5.99 0.19
C VAL A 133 12.52 5.87 -1.31
N ARG A 134 13.79 5.66 -1.68
CA ARG A 134 14.18 5.47 -3.09
C ARG A 134 13.96 4.02 -3.50
N LEU A 135 13.13 3.75 -4.51
CA LEU A 135 12.93 2.36 -4.99
C LEU A 135 14.23 1.74 -5.51
N GLY A 136 15.09 2.55 -6.13
CA GLY A 136 16.41 2.09 -6.61
C GLY A 136 17.36 1.55 -5.54
N HIS A 137 17.10 1.74 -4.24
CA HIS A 137 17.90 1.08 -3.20
C HIS A 137 17.61 -0.42 -3.06
N PHE A 138 16.49 -0.89 -3.63
CA PHE A 138 16.02 -2.28 -3.49
C PHE A 138 16.08 -3.05 -4.83
N VAL A 139 16.62 -2.41 -5.86
CA VAL A 139 16.64 -2.92 -7.23
C VAL A 139 17.98 -2.57 -7.84
N GLU A 140 18.78 -3.56 -8.24
CA GLU A 140 20.01 -3.32 -9.00
C GLU A 140 19.70 -2.87 -10.44
N SER A 141 18.70 -3.51 -11.05
CA SER A 141 18.06 -3.08 -12.30
C SER A 141 16.69 -3.76 -12.42
N VAL A 142 15.73 -3.11 -13.09
CA VAL A 142 14.51 -3.80 -13.51
C VAL A 142 14.82 -4.48 -14.85
N PRO A 143 14.75 -5.82 -14.96
CA PRO A 143 15.01 -6.50 -16.22
C PRO A 143 14.00 -6.07 -17.28
N VAL A 144 14.49 -5.80 -18.48
CA VAL A 144 13.65 -5.35 -19.59
C VAL A 144 12.65 -6.44 -19.96
N GLY A 145 11.37 -6.06 -20.04
CA GLY A 145 10.32 -6.97 -20.46
C GLY A 145 9.98 -8.07 -19.45
N GLN A 146 10.32 -7.91 -18.18
CA GLN A 146 10.01 -8.88 -17.13
C GLN A 146 9.51 -8.19 -15.86
N TRP A 147 8.57 -8.84 -15.19
CA TRP A 147 8.10 -8.42 -13.87
C TRP A 147 9.13 -8.71 -12.80
N PHE A 148 9.43 -7.70 -11.99
CA PHE A 148 10.42 -7.74 -10.93
C PHE A 148 9.79 -7.36 -9.58
N PRO A 149 9.91 -8.21 -8.55
CA PRO A 149 9.38 -7.90 -7.22
C PRO A 149 10.30 -6.94 -6.48
N VAL A 150 9.75 -5.86 -5.96
CA VAL A 150 10.40 -4.95 -5.01
C VAL A 150 9.80 -5.14 -3.64
N LYS A 151 10.66 -5.34 -2.63
CA LYS A 151 10.26 -5.55 -1.24
C LYS A 151 10.94 -4.50 -0.36
N ILE A 152 10.14 -3.72 0.36
CA ILE A 152 10.60 -2.62 1.19
C ILE A 152 10.13 -2.89 2.62
N ALA A 153 11.06 -3.02 3.54
CA ALA A 153 10.74 -3.19 4.95
C ALA A 153 9.97 -1.97 5.48
N MET A 154 8.93 -2.20 6.28
CA MET A 154 8.12 -1.14 6.88
C MET A 154 8.93 -0.19 7.78
N ALA A 155 10.07 -0.67 8.32
CA ALA A 155 11.06 0.14 9.03
C ALA A 155 11.49 1.40 8.24
N GLN A 156 11.59 1.30 6.91
CA GLN A 156 11.97 2.43 6.05
C GLN A 156 10.97 3.60 6.13
N PHE A 157 9.70 3.31 6.42
CA PHE A 157 8.65 4.30 6.58
C PHE A 157 8.46 4.70 8.04
N SER A 158 8.53 3.76 8.99
CA SER A 158 8.30 4.03 10.41
C SER A 158 9.42 4.85 11.05
N GLU A 159 10.68 4.60 10.69
CA GLU A 159 11.84 5.39 11.14
C GLU A 159 11.80 6.82 10.57
N GLN A 160 11.16 6.98 9.40
CA GLN A 160 10.99 8.27 8.73
C GLN A 160 9.54 8.76 8.75
N ARG A 161 8.74 8.34 9.74
CA ARG A 161 7.30 8.62 9.75
C ARG A 161 6.94 10.10 9.83
N ARG A 162 7.87 10.94 10.32
CA ARG A 162 7.63 12.36 10.62
C ARG A 162 6.41 12.49 11.55
N GLN A 163 5.33 13.11 11.06
CA GLN A 163 4.06 13.25 11.77
C GLN A 163 2.97 12.30 11.23
N ALA A 164 3.26 11.53 10.18
CA ALA A 164 2.29 10.62 9.58
C ALA A 164 1.93 9.48 10.56
N ASP A 165 0.65 9.17 10.60
CA ASP A 165 0.10 8.11 11.41
C ASP A 165 -0.03 6.80 10.62
N LEU A 166 0.85 5.84 10.92
CA LEU A 166 0.89 4.55 10.22
C LEU A 166 -0.35 3.67 10.47
N ALA A 167 -1.14 3.97 11.49
CA ALA A 167 -2.41 3.29 11.76
C ALA A 167 -3.56 3.74 10.84
N ARG A 168 -3.33 4.77 10.00
CA ARG A 168 -4.37 5.45 9.22
C ARG A 168 -3.89 5.84 7.82
N ILE A 169 -3.07 5.00 7.18
CA ILE A 169 -2.53 5.27 5.84
C ILE A 169 -3.61 5.11 4.78
N LYS A 170 -3.84 6.15 3.98
CA LYS A 170 -4.82 6.14 2.88
C LYS A 170 -4.19 5.99 1.50
N THR A 171 -2.90 6.32 1.36
CA THR A 171 -2.26 6.37 0.04
C THR A 171 -0.81 5.87 0.09
N VAL A 172 -0.43 5.06 -0.92
CA VAL A 172 0.96 4.85 -1.33
C VAL A 172 1.27 5.81 -2.47
N PHE A 173 2.23 6.70 -2.28
CA PHE A 173 2.66 7.62 -3.32
C PHE A 173 3.89 7.11 -4.05
N PHE A 174 3.93 7.36 -5.36
CA PHE A 174 5.15 7.37 -6.15
C PHE A 174 5.46 8.81 -6.55
N GLY A 175 6.72 9.19 -6.57
CA GLY A 175 7.10 10.55 -6.96
C GLY A 175 8.51 10.66 -7.48
N ARG A 176 8.83 11.86 -7.98
CA ARG A 176 10.10 12.15 -8.63
C ARG A 176 11.33 11.66 -7.82
N ASN A 177 12.27 11.04 -8.54
CA ASN A 177 13.65 10.85 -8.11
C ASN A 177 14.62 11.81 -8.85
N PHE A 178 15.91 11.81 -8.50
CA PHE A 178 16.86 12.81 -8.97
C PHE A 178 17.26 12.71 -10.45
N SER A 179 16.98 11.62 -11.16
CA SER A 179 17.36 11.50 -12.56
C SER A 179 16.48 12.33 -13.49
N ASP A 180 17.13 13.03 -14.43
CA ASP A 180 16.52 13.93 -15.42
C ASP A 180 16.68 13.40 -16.86
N LYS A 181 16.78 12.07 -16.98
CA LYS A 181 16.83 11.41 -18.30
C LYS A 181 15.45 11.49 -18.95
N GLY A 182 15.41 11.41 -20.29
CA GLY A 182 14.20 11.53 -21.10
C GLY A 182 13.06 10.57 -20.72
N PRO A 183 11.96 10.54 -21.48
CA PRO A 183 10.75 9.82 -21.09
C PRO A 183 11.00 8.39 -20.62
N ARG A 184 10.38 8.02 -19.51
CA ARG A 184 10.44 6.69 -18.89
C ARG A 184 9.08 6.05 -18.89
N THR A 185 9.03 4.72 -18.96
CA THR A 185 7.81 3.93 -18.81
C THR A 185 8.03 2.86 -17.75
N LEU A 186 7.10 2.78 -16.80
CA LEU A 186 7.08 1.79 -15.73
C LEU A 186 5.63 1.32 -15.56
N LEU A 187 5.45 0.01 -15.58
CA LEU A 187 4.21 -0.61 -15.15
C LEU A 187 4.36 -1.03 -13.69
N ILE A 188 3.30 -0.83 -12.92
CA ILE A 188 3.24 -1.13 -11.50
C ILE A 188 2.03 -2.00 -11.24
N ASP A 189 2.23 -3.10 -10.54
CA ASP A 189 1.17 -4.02 -10.15
C ASP A 189 1.38 -4.47 -8.69
N GLU A 190 0.36 -5.06 -8.08
CA GLU A 190 0.44 -5.72 -6.78
C GLU A 190 1.03 -4.84 -5.67
N VAL A 191 0.52 -3.61 -5.53
CA VAL A 191 0.92 -2.70 -4.45
C VAL A 191 0.23 -3.15 -3.17
N ARG A 192 0.93 -3.94 -2.36
CA ARG A 192 0.39 -4.56 -1.14
C ARG A 192 1.35 -4.54 0.03
N PHE A 193 0.80 -4.32 1.22
CA PHE A 193 1.52 -4.57 2.46
C PHE A 193 1.24 -5.98 2.95
N THR A 194 2.28 -6.65 3.43
CA THR A 194 2.18 -7.97 4.06
C THR A 194 2.73 -7.90 5.48
N GLY A 195 2.03 -8.51 6.42
CA GLY A 195 2.46 -8.68 7.81
C GLY A 195 2.48 -10.15 8.23
N PRO A 196 2.97 -10.43 9.44
CA PRO A 196 2.97 -11.78 9.97
C PRO A 196 1.52 -12.24 10.20
N PRO A 197 1.27 -13.56 10.31
CA PRO A 197 -0.01 -14.03 10.83
C PRO A 197 -0.31 -13.37 12.18
N PRO A 198 -1.58 -13.13 12.51
CA PRO A 198 -1.92 -12.68 13.84
C PRO A 198 -1.43 -13.70 14.89
N PRO A 199 -0.97 -13.25 16.08
CA PRO A 199 -0.51 -14.17 17.11
C PRO A 199 -1.63 -15.14 17.52
N PRO A 200 -1.32 -16.41 17.83
CA PRO A 200 -2.31 -17.36 18.33
C PRO A 200 -3.08 -16.80 19.52
N GLY A 201 -4.41 -16.95 19.51
CA GLY A 201 -5.27 -16.46 20.59
C GLY A 201 -5.63 -14.98 20.53
N ARG A 202 -5.30 -14.25 19.43
CA ARG A 202 -5.77 -12.87 19.22
C ARG A 202 -7.30 -12.80 19.27
N LYS A 203 -7.82 -11.85 20.04
CA LYS A 203 -9.24 -11.53 20.19
C LYS A 203 -9.49 -10.15 19.60
N ASN A 204 -10.34 -10.06 18.58
CA ASN A 204 -10.66 -8.77 17.97
C ASN A 204 -11.82 -8.11 18.71
N VAL A 205 -11.66 -6.85 19.07
CA VAL A 205 -12.74 -5.97 19.51
C VAL A 205 -13.03 -5.02 18.36
N VAL A 206 -14.14 -5.22 17.68
CA VAL A 206 -14.53 -4.40 16.53
C VAL A 206 -15.43 -3.27 17.01
N VAL A 207 -15.00 -2.03 16.78
CA VAL A 207 -15.80 -0.83 17.05
C VAL A 207 -16.47 -0.38 15.76
N LEU A 208 -17.80 -0.39 15.78
CA LEU A 208 -18.66 0.22 14.77
C LEU A 208 -19.21 1.54 15.34
N GLY A 209 -19.28 2.60 14.54
CA GLY A 209 -19.83 3.87 15.02
C GLY A 209 -19.57 5.05 14.09
N SER A 210 -20.09 6.21 14.48
CA SER A 210 -20.01 7.45 13.71
C SER A 210 -18.72 8.23 13.95
N SER A 211 -18.72 9.53 13.63
CA SER A 211 -17.59 10.45 13.71
C SER A 211 -16.83 10.42 15.05
N THR A 212 -17.51 10.37 16.19
CA THR A 212 -16.84 10.35 17.50
C THR A 212 -16.01 9.08 17.71
N ALA A 213 -16.50 7.92 17.25
CA ALA A 213 -15.73 6.67 17.26
C ALA A 213 -14.63 6.69 16.19
N ALA A 214 -14.89 7.28 15.01
CA ALA A 214 -13.91 7.42 13.93
C ALA A 214 -12.72 8.33 14.30
N GLY A 215 -12.89 9.17 15.31
CA GLY A 215 -11.85 10.01 15.91
C GLY A 215 -12.09 11.52 15.83
N THR A 216 -13.29 11.97 15.45
CA THR A 216 -13.65 13.39 15.40
C THR A 216 -13.82 13.97 16.82
N GLY A 217 -13.32 15.19 17.02
CA GLY A 217 -13.49 15.97 18.26
C GLY A 217 -12.15 16.40 18.86
N PRO A 218 -11.27 15.48 19.25
CA PRO A 218 -9.94 15.81 19.74
C PRO A 218 -9.04 16.42 18.66
N GLN A 219 -8.13 17.32 19.06
CA GLN A 219 -7.11 17.86 18.16
C GLN A 219 -6.09 16.80 17.71
N ASP A 220 -5.71 15.91 18.63
CA ASP A 220 -4.89 14.73 18.33
C ASP A 220 -5.80 13.51 18.31
N TYR A 221 -5.84 12.82 17.15
CA TYR A 221 -6.66 11.64 16.95
C TYR A 221 -6.39 10.54 18.00
N ARG A 222 -5.17 10.46 18.55
CA ARG A 222 -4.80 9.49 19.59
C ARG A 222 -5.60 9.68 20.88
N ASN A 223 -6.11 10.89 21.11
CA ASN A 223 -6.95 11.20 22.25
C ASN A 223 -8.43 10.84 22.03
N ALA A 224 -8.82 10.36 20.85
CA ALA A 224 -10.15 9.83 20.62
C ALA A 224 -10.41 8.61 21.49
N TRP A 225 -11.67 8.44 21.93
CA TRP A 225 -12.00 7.42 22.93
C TRP A 225 -11.67 6.01 22.46
N VAL A 226 -11.85 5.68 21.16
CA VAL A 226 -11.50 4.35 20.62
C VAL A 226 -10.00 4.09 20.70
N ASN A 227 -9.17 5.11 20.46
CA ASN A 227 -7.72 4.97 20.51
C ASN A 227 -7.24 4.86 21.97
N ARG A 228 -7.82 5.65 22.87
CA ARG A 228 -7.57 5.49 24.31
C ARG A 228 -8.03 4.13 24.83
N PHE A 229 -9.16 3.63 24.34
CA PHE A 229 -9.67 2.29 24.66
C PHE A 229 -8.76 1.21 24.08
N ARG A 230 -8.22 1.37 22.87
CA ARG A 230 -7.22 0.48 22.28
C ARG A 230 -5.99 0.37 23.19
N ASP A 231 -5.43 1.49 23.62
CA ASP A 231 -4.26 1.52 24.51
C ASP A 231 -4.58 0.86 25.86
N TYR A 232 -5.74 1.17 26.44
CA TYR A 232 -6.21 0.55 27.67
C TYR A 232 -6.39 -0.96 27.55
N ALA A 233 -7.06 -1.42 26.49
CA ALA A 233 -7.35 -2.84 26.25
C ALA A 233 -6.05 -3.63 26.05
N HIS A 234 -5.14 -3.10 25.24
CA HIS A 234 -3.84 -3.74 24.99
C HIS A 234 -2.96 -3.77 26.24
N GLY A 235 -2.99 -2.73 27.07
CA GLY A 235 -2.29 -2.69 28.35
C GLY A 235 -2.83 -3.69 29.39
N GLY A 236 -4.11 -4.07 29.30
CA GLY A 236 -4.73 -5.07 30.18
C GLY A 236 -4.62 -6.51 29.69
N ASP A 237 -4.77 -6.73 28.39
CA ASP A 237 -4.61 -8.03 27.73
C ASP A 237 -4.05 -7.82 26.32
N SER A 238 -2.77 -8.15 26.13
CA SER A 238 -2.09 -8.01 24.83
C SER A 238 -2.68 -8.88 23.72
N SER A 239 -3.53 -9.86 24.04
CA SER A 239 -4.28 -10.62 23.02
C SER A 239 -5.47 -9.85 22.44
N LEU A 240 -5.92 -8.76 23.09
CA LEU A 240 -6.98 -7.90 22.57
C LEU A 240 -6.44 -6.97 21.48
N HIS A 241 -7.09 -6.98 20.33
CA HIS A 241 -6.80 -6.07 19.23
C HIS A 241 -8.06 -5.29 18.83
N VAL A 242 -8.00 -3.97 18.97
CA VAL A 242 -9.15 -3.09 18.71
C VAL A 242 -9.15 -2.60 17.27
N VAL A 243 -10.07 -3.15 16.47
CA VAL A 243 -10.31 -2.73 15.09
C VAL A 243 -11.36 -1.63 15.08
N ASN A 244 -11.02 -0.45 14.57
CA ASN A 244 -11.97 0.66 14.46
C ASN A 244 -12.48 0.74 13.02
N LEU A 245 -13.72 0.32 12.79
CA LEU A 245 -14.40 0.43 11.50
C LEU A 245 -15.39 1.60 11.47
N ALA A 246 -15.31 2.51 12.45
CA ALA A 246 -16.17 3.67 12.50
C ALA A 246 -15.88 4.63 11.34
N ILE A 247 -16.93 5.24 10.80
CA ILE A 247 -16.86 6.14 9.65
C ILE A 247 -17.44 7.50 10.06
N GLY A 248 -16.67 8.56 9.86
CA GLY A 248 -17.14 9.93 10.07
C GLY A 248 -18.13 10.36 8.98
N GLY A 249 -19.09 11.21 9.33
CA GLY A 249 -20.10 11.70 8.40
C GLY A 249 -21.33 10.79 8.21
N PHE A 250 -21.35 9.64 8.86
CA PHE A 250 -22.47 8.70 8.88
C PHE A 250 -23.10 8.62 10.26
N THR A 251 -24.39 8.27 10.33
CA THR A 251 -25.04 7.90 11.59
C THR A 251 -24.72 6.44 11.92
N SER A 252 -24.80 6.06 13.20
CA SER A 252 -24.55 4.65 13.59
C SER A 252 -25.52 3.68 12.91
N TYR A 253 -26.70 4.15 12.47
CA TYR A 253 -27.66 3.37 11.69
C TYR A 253 -27.10 2.98 10.32
N ASP A 254 -26.38 3.88 9.66
CA ASP A 254 -25.82 3.67 8.31
C ASP A 254 -24.66 2.66 8.28
N ILE A 255 -24.12 2.29 9.45
CA ILE A 255 -22.92 1.45 9.62
C ILE A 255 -23.28 0.06 10.17
N MET A 256 -24.57 -0.23 10.37
CA MET A 256 -25.02 -1.56 10.79
C MET A 256 -24.85 -2.56 9.63
N PRO A 257 -24.30 -3.77 9.88
CA PRO A 257 -24.35 -4.86 8.91
C PRO A 257 -25.83 -5.19 8.64
N GLY A 258 -26.23 -5.17 7.36
CA GLY A 258 -27.53 -5.65 6.91
C GLY A 258 -27.64 -7.16 6.94
#